data_AF-A0A959FKC5-F1
#
_entry.id   AF-A0A959FKC5-F1
#
_cell.length_a   1.000
_cell.length_b   1.000
_cell.length_c   1.000
_cell.angle_alpha   90.00
_cell.angle_beta   90.00
_cell.angle_gamma   90.00
#
_symmetry.space_group_name_H-M   'P 1'
#
loop_
_entity.id
_entity.type
_entity.pdbx_description
1 polymer ?
#
loop_
_entity_poly.entity_id
_entity_poly.type
_entity_poly.pdbx_seq_one_letter_code
_entity_poly.pdbx_strand_id
1 'polypeptide(L)'
;MLRILTFLAFLTSLTALQGQTFDNPADYFDRFNQAHGAIVQKNMEYLQYVVHTDNLMEIAQRRLELLELVNQTKAQITGLPDYDGDGSMKAELLSILDVYHELFDVDFEQVELLKSASQQSFTAMEQYMTAHEAAEEKLAGASERFLTAQRAFASRHNLQLMEGAQSTEARQLNELNAYQRALFLPSFRVNKANAAFLDALEQQDAGAMRQAHQTLLEACEAVLPVLATATD
;
A
#
# COMPACT_ATOMS: atom_id res chain seq x y z
N MET A 1 26.64 -68.09 -25.80
CA MET A 1 25.21 -68.49 -25.87
C MET A 1 24.58 -68.10 -24.54
N LEU A 2 23.47 -67.38 -24.39
CA LEU A 2 22.50 -66.76 -25.28
C LEU A 2 21.43 -66.16 -24.32
N ARG A 3 21.08 -64.86 -24.45
CA ARG A 3 19.77 -64.24 -24.09
C ARG A 3 19.39 -64.15 -22.59
N ILE A 4 18.61 -63.18 -22.06
CA ILE A 4 17.88 -61.99 -22.55
C ILE A 4 17.58 -61.12 -21.31
N LEU A 5 17.90 -59.83 -21.45
CA LEU A 5 17.11 -58.64 -21.07
C LEU A 5 15.81 -58.86 -20.26
N THR A 6 15.74 -58.40 -19.01
CA THR A 6 14.47 -58.06 -18.34
C THR A 6 14.33 -56.56 -18.22
N PHE A 7 13.29 -56.06 -18.86
CA PHE A 7 12.93 -54.69 -19.15
C PHE A 7 11.74 -54.29 -18.27
N LEU A 8 11.80 -53.09 -17.71
CA LEU A 8 10.70 -52.12 -17.56
C LEU A 8 9.41 -52.53 -16.84
N ALA A 9 9.13 -51.88 -15.69
CA ALA A 9 7.84 -51.28 -15.37
C ALA A 9 7.96 -50.39 -14.12
N PHE A 10 8.62 -49.22 -14.25
CA PHE A 10 8.40 -48.15 -13.29
C PHE A 10 7.12 -47.44 -13.72
N LEU A 11 6.00 -47.89 -13.14
CA LEU A 11 4.68 -47.31 -13.38
C LEU A 11 4.68 -45.91 -12.75
N THR A 12 4.94 -44.91 -13.58
CA THR A 12 4.71 -43.51 -13.26
C THR A 12 3.21 -43.33 -13.04
N SER A 13 2.79 -43.25 -11.78
CA SER A 13 1.51 -42.67 -11.42
C SER A 13 1.55 -41.19 -11.81
N LEU A 14 1.13 -40.88 -13.05
CA LEU A 14 0.64 -39.55 -13.39
C LEU A 14 -0.59 -39.33 -12.51
N THR A 15 -0.41 -38.71 -11.35
CA THR A 15 -1.50 -37.97 -10.73
C THR A 15 -1.85 -36.86 -11.72
N ALA A 16 -3.00 -37.01 -12.39
CA ALA A 16 -3.60 -35.90 -13.10
C ALA A 16 -3.72 -34.75 -12.09
N LEU A 17 -3.04 -33.64 -12.34
CA LEU A 17 -3.42 -32.36 -11.76
C LEU A 17 -4.86 -32.13 -12.20
N GLN A 18 -5.83 -32.45 -11.34
CA GLN A 18 -7.14 -31.85 -11.50
C GLN A 18 -6.91 -30.36 -11.25
N GLY A 19 -6.97 -29.56 -12.31
CA GLY A 19 -7.08 -28.12 -12.16
C GLY A 19 -8.27 -27.85 -11.26
N GLN A 20 -8.12 -26.94 -10.29
CA GLN A 20 -9.23 -26.52 -9.44
C GLN A 20 -10.37 -26.03 -10.34
N THR A 21 -11.50 -26.73 -10.36
CA THR A 21 -12.73 -26.25 -10.98
C THR A 21 -13.63 -25.67 -9.89
N PHE A 22 -14.37 -24.63 -10.22
CA PHE A 22 -15.32 -24.01 -9.31
C PHE A 22 -16.72 -24.51 -9.64
N ASP A 23 -17.31 -25.28 -8.74
CA ASP A 23 -18.62 -25.89 -8.95
C ASP A 23 -19.77 -24.89 -8.72
N ASN A 24 -19.53 -23.85 -7.93
CA ASN A 24 -20.50 -22.79 -7.66
C ASN A 24 -19.83 -21.40 -7.71
N PRO A 25 -20.61 -20.33 -8.00
CA PRO A 25 -20.06 -18.99 -8.19
C PRO A 25 -19.61 -18.35 -6.86
N ALA A 26 -20.16 -18.80 -5.73
CA ALA A 26 -19.78 -18.29 -4.41
C ALA A 26 -18.35 -18.72 -4.05
N ASP A 27 -17.95 -19.96 -4.34
CA ASP A 27 -16.58 -20.45 -4.10
C ASP A 27 -15.56 -19.66 -4.92
N TYR A 28 -15.90 -19.34 -6.17
CA TYR A 28 -15.07 -18.47 -7.01
C TYR A 28 -14.99 -17.07 -6.42
N PHE A 29 -16.13 -16.46 -6.11
CA PHE A 29 -16.20 -15.13 -5.51
C PHE A 29 -15.37 -15.04 -4.21
N ASP A 30 -15.55 -15.99 -3.30
CA ASP A 30 -14.87 -16.06 -2.01
C ASP A 30 -13.36 -16.27 -2.17
N ARG A 31 -12.93 -17.12 -3.12
CA ARG A 31 -11.49 -17.35 -3.37
C ARG A 31 -10.78 -16.06 -3.76
N PHE A 32 -11.39 -15.26 -4.64
CA PHE A 32 -10.80 -14.00 -5.09
C PHE A 32 -10.89 -12.90 -4.03
N ASN A 33 -11.96 -12.85 -3.24
CA ASN A 33 -12.08 -11.92 -2.13
C ASN A 33 -11.09 -12.21 -1.00
N GLN A 34 -10.84 -13.48 -0.70
CA GLN A 34 -9.82 -13.86 0.27
C GLN A 34 -8.43 -13.48 -0.21
N ALA A 35 -8.13 -13.71 -1.50
CA ALA A 35 -6.85 -13.32 -2.10
C ALA A 35 -6.61 -11.80 -2.02
N HIS A 36 -7.60 -11.00 -2.41
CA HIS A 36 -7.52 -9.54 -2.31
C HIS A 36 -7.47 -9.07 -0.85
N GLY A 37 -8.33 -9.62 0.02
CA GLY A 37 -8.41 -9.25 1.43
C GLY A 37 -7.12 -9.48 2.20
N ALA A 38 -6.38 -10.56 1.91
CA ALA A 38 -5.07 -10.81 2.50
C ALA A 38 -4.05 -9.73 2.14
N ILE A 39 -4.07 -9.24 0.90
CA ILE A 39 -3.19 -8.16 0.44
C ILE A 39 -3.57 -6.83 1.09
N VAL A 40 -4.86 -6.49 1.09
CA VAL A 40 -5.36 -5.26 1.75
C VAL A 40 -4.98 -5.25 3.23
N GLN A 41 -5.16 -6.36 3.94
CA GLN A 41 -4.78 -6.47 5.34
C GLN A 41 -3.28 -6.22 5.54
N LYS A 42 -2.43 -6.93 4.77
CA LYS A 42 -0.97 -6.77 4.87
C LYS A 42 -0.52 -5.36 4.47
N ASN A 43 -1.22 -4.71 3.54
CA ASN A 43 -0.98 -3.32 3.20
C ASN A 43 -1.32 -2.36 4.36
N MET A 44 -2.47 -2.53 5.01
CA MET A 44 -2.81 -1.71 6.19
C MET A 44 -1.78 -1.89 7.31
N GLU A 45 -1.30 -3.12 7.54
CA GLU A 45 -0.21 -3.37 8.48
C GLU A 45 1.09 -2.66 8.09
N TYR A 46 1.43 -2.63 6.79
CA TYR A 46 2.58 -1.90 6.27
C TYR A 46 2.44 -0.39 6.50
N LEU A 47 1.31 0.21 6.11
CA LEU A 47 1.11 1.66 6.23
C LEU A 47 1.11 2.12 7.70
N GLN A 48 0.42 1.38 8.57
CA GLN A 48 0.49 1.63 10.01
C GLN A 48 1.92 1.56 10.55
N TYR A 49 2.71 0.60 10.06
CA TYR A 49 4.10 0.48 10.47
C TYR A 49 4.95 1.68 10.04
N VAL A 50 4.88 2.04 8.75
CA VAL A 50 5.68 3.13 8.16
C VAL A 50 5.44 4.46 8.86
N VAL A 51 4.22 4.72 9.30
CA VAL A 51 3.86 5.94 10.02
C VAL A 51 4.54 6.05 11.40
N HIS A 52 4.86 4.92 12.05
CA HIS A 52 5.35 4.90 13.43
C HIS A 52 6.83 4.58 13.60
N THR A 53 7.55 4.25 12.54
CA THR A 53 8.97 3.86 12.61
C THR A 53 9.86 4.69 11.69
N ASP A 54 11.08 4.95 12.14
CA ASP A 54 12.17 5.53 11.33
C ASP A 54 13.15 4.45 10.83
N ASN A 55 12.93 3.17 11.16
CA ASN A 55 13.82 2.09 10.74
C ASN A 55 13.61 1.73 9.27
N LEU A 56 14.38 2.39 8.39
CA LEU A 56 14.29 2.21 6.93
C LEU A 56 14.52 0.76 6.48
N MET A 57 15.37 0.01 7.18
CA MET A 57 15.64 -1.39 6.84
C MET A 57 14.41 -2.27 7.09
N GLU A 58 13.71 -2.07 8.21
CA GLU A 58 12.47 -2.82 8.50
C GLU A 58 11.31 -2.39 7.61
N ILE A 59 11.25 -1.11 7.24
CA ILE A 59 10.28 -0.61 6.25
C ILE A 59 10.47 -1.31 4.91
N ALA A 60 11.71 -1.30 4.39
CA ALA A 60 12.04 -1.97 3.13
C ALA A 60 11.76 -3.48 3.20
N GLN A 61 12.08 -4.14 4.31
CA GLN A 61 11.78 -5.55 4.50
C GLN A 61 10.27 -5.84 4.41
N ARG A 62 9.43 -5.02 5.05
CA ARG A 62 7.97 -5.18 4.98
C ARG A 62 7.40 -4.86 3.60
N ARG A 63 7.96 -3.87 2.88
CA ARG A 63 7.63 -3.60 1.48
C ARG A 63 7.88 -4.83 0.62
N LEU A 64 9.06 -5.44 0.75
CA LEU A 64 9.44 -6.64 0.00
C LEU A 64 8.58 -7.86 0.35
N GLU A 65 8.19 -8.03 1.62
CA GLU A 65 7.24 -9.08 2.03
C GLU A 65 5.88 -8.91 1.36
N LEU A 66 5.39 -7.67 1.25
CA LEU A 66 4.13 -7.37 0.59
C LEU A 66 4.23 -7.56 -0.93
N LEU A 67 5.32 -7.12 -1.54
CA LEU A 67 5.61 -7.36 -2.96
C LEU A 67 5.65 -8.86 -3.28
N GLU A 68 6.30 -9.65 -2.43
CA GLU A 68 6.34 -11.11 -2.57
C GLU A 68 4.94 -11.73 -2.44
N LEU A 69 4.13 -11.29 -1.46
CA LEU A 69 2.74 -11.73 -1.32
C LEU A 69 1.91 -11.40 -2.57
N VAL A 70 2.07 -10.20 -3.15
CA VAL A 70 1.41 -9.78 -4.39
C VAL A 70 1.80 -10.70 -5.54
N ASN A 71 3.10 -10.97 -5.70
CA ASN A 71 3.62 -11.86 -6.74
C ASN A 71 3.12 -13.30 -6.61
N GLN A 72 3.15 -13.85 -5.40
CA GLN A 72 2.61 -15.19 -5.12
C GLN A 72 1.11 -15.25 -5.41
N THR A 73 0.36 -14.24 -4.98
CA THR A 73 -1.09 -14.16 -5.24
C THR A 73 -1.37 -14.07 -6.73
N LYS A 74 -0.63 -13.24 -7.48
CA LYS A 74 -0.74 -13.13 -8.94
C LYS A 74 -0.47 -14.46 -9.64
N ALA A 75 0.57 -15.18 -9.24
CA ALA A 75 0.87 -16.50 -9.78
C ALA A 75 -0.26 -17.52 -9.49
N GLN A 76 -0.79 -17.53 -8.26
CA GLN A 76 -1.91 -18.37 -7.88
C GLN A 76 -3.16 -18.05 -8.71
N ILE A 77 -3.55 -16.78 -8.79
CA ILE A 77 -4.75 -16.33 -9.51
C ILE A 77 -4.64 -16.61 -11.01
N THR A 78 -3.45 -16.42 -11.61
CA THR A 78 -3.20 -16.71 -13.03
C THR A 78 -3.54 -18.16 -13.38
N GLY A 79 -3.20 -19.10 -12.49
CA GLY A 79 -3.42 -20.53 -12.67
C GLY A 79 -4.86 -21.01 -12.44
N LEU A 80 -5.75 -20.17 -11.89
CA LEU A 80 -7.16 -20.53 -11.70
C LEU A 80 -7.92 -20.48 -13.03
N PRO A 81 -8.90 -21.38 -13.28
CA PRO A 81 -9.75 -21.24 -14.45
C PRO A 81 -10.76 -20.09 -14.28
N ASP A 82 -11.37 -19.70 -15.38
CA ASP A 82 -12.52 -18.79 -15.38
C ASP A 82 -13.77 -19.53 -14.88
N TYR A 83 -14.71 -18.81 -14.25
CA TYR A 83 -15.98 -19.40 -13.79
C TYR A 83 -17.01 -19.42 -14.91
N ASP A 84 -17.39 -20.60 -15.41
CA ASP A 84 -18.38 -20.76 -16.49
C ASP A 84 -18.10 -19.86 -17.72
N GLY A 85 -16.82 -19.70 -18.06
CA GLY A 85 -16.36 -18.80 -19.14
C GLY A 85 -16.34 -17.31 -18.79
N ASP A 86 -16.76 -16.90 -17.59
CA ASP A 86 -16.64 -15.54 -17.08
C ASP A 86 -15.32 -15.34 -16.33
N GLY A 87 -14.27 -14.92 -17.06
CA GLY A 87 -12.96 -14.57 -16.51
C GLY A 87 -12.84 -13.12 -16.02
N SER A 88 -13.91 -12.33 -16.03
CA SER A 88 -13.81 -10.87 -15.85
C SER A 88 -13.28 -10.44 -14.48
N MET A 89 -13.75 -11.07 -13.40
CA MET A 89 -13.27 -10.78 -12.03
C MET A 89 -11.81 -11.20 -11.86
N LYS A 90 -11.37 -12.26 -12.55
CA LYS A 90 -9.98 -12.69 -12.56
C LYS A 90 -9.10 -11.71 -13.30
N ALA A 91 -9.50 -11.31 -14.50
CA ALA A 91 -8.78 -10.32 -15.29
C ALA A 91 -8.62 -9.01 -14.52
N GLU A 92 -9.67 -8.55 -13.83
CA GLU A 92 -9.62 -7.34 -13.03
C GLU A 92 -8.69 -7.49 -11.83
N LEU A 93 -8.77 -8.59 -11.06
CA LEU A 93 -7.84 -8.83 -9.95
C LEU A 93 -6.39 -8.89 -10.43
N LEU A 94 -6.10 -9.55 -11.55
CA LEU A 94 -4.74 -9.58 -12.12
C LEU A 94 -4.25 -8.17 -12.47
N SER A 95 -5.09 -7.34 -13.09
CA SER A 95 -4.76 -5.95 -13.37
C SER A 95 -4.50 -5.13 -12.10
N ILE A 96 -5.26 -5.39 -11.02
CA ILE A 96 -5.04 -4.75 -9.72
C ILE A 96 -3.72 -5.22 -9.11
N LEU A 97 -3.42 -6.51 -9.18
CA LEU A 97 -2.15 -7.05 -8.68
C LEU A 97 -0.93 -6.48 -9.44
N ASP A 98 -1.09 -6.15 -10.72
CA ASP A 98 -0.06 -5.42 -11.48
C ASP A 98 0.16 -4.01 -10.93
N VAL A 99 -0.91 -3.30 -10.58
CA VAL A 99 -0.82 -1.98 -9.94
C VAL A 99 -0.15 -2.07 -8.56
N TYR A 100 -0.54 -3.04 -7.73
CA TYR A 100 0.10 -3.28 -6.43
C TYR A 100 1.59 -3.60 -6.60
N HIS A 101 1.94 -4.45 -7.58
CA HIS A 101 3.33 -4.77 -7.87
C HIS A 101 4.13 -3.52 -8.19
N GLU A 102 3.68 -2.71 -9.16
CA GLU A 102 4.37 -1.46 -9.54
C GLU A 102 4.51 -0.50 -8.36
N LEU A 103 3.47 -0.37 -7.54
CA LEU A 103 3.49 0.48 -6.35
C LEU A 103 4.55 0.04 -5.35
N PHE A 104 4.61 -1.24 -4.99
CA PHE A 104 5.57 -1.73 -3.99
C PHE A 104 6.98 -1.92 -4.55
N ASP A 105 7.14 -2.13 -5.84
CA ASP A 105 8.45 -2.26 -6.47
C ASP A 105 9.10 -0.88 -6.68
N VAL A 106 8.33 0.10 -7.18
CA VAL A 106 8.86 1.40 -7.64
C VAL A 106 8.43 2.56 -6.73
N ASP A 107 7.13 2.80 -6.59
CA ASP A 107 6.66 4.03 -5.93
C ASP A 107 7.02 4.07 -4.44
N PHE A 108 6.79 2.97 -3.72
CA PHE A 108 7.13 2.88 -2.30
C PHE A 108 8.65 2.80 -2.05
N GLU A 109 9.44 2.31 -3.01
CA GLU A 109 10.91 2.44 -2.94
C GLU A 109 11.32 3.92 -2.99
N GLN A 110 10.71 4.68 -3.89
CA GLN A 110 10.99 6.11 -4.02
C GLN A 110 10.52 6.88 -2.76
N VAL A 111 9.39 6.49 -2.17
CA VAL A 111 8.92 7.03 -0.87
C VAL A 111 9.92 6.73 0.25
N GLU A 112 10.48 5.52 0.31
CA GLU A 112 11.52 5.15 1.27
C GLU A 112 12.79 6.00 1.10
N LEU A 113 13.22 6.24 -0.15
CA LEU A 113 14.36 7.10 -0.44
C LEU A 113 14.10 8.54 0.05
N LEU A 114 12.92 9.09 -0.22
CA LEU A 114 12.53 10.42 0.25
C LEU A 114 12.48 10.49 1.79
N LYS A 115 12.01 9.42 2.44
CA LYS A 115 11.95 9.34 3.91
C LYS A 115 13.31 9.54 4.55
N SER A 116 14.38 9.01 3.96
CA SER A 116 15.75 9.13 4.49
C SER A 116 16.24 10.58 4.64
N ALA A 117 15.75 11.49 3.78
CA ALA A 117 16.09 12.90 3.80
C ALA A 117 14.96 13.79 4.33
N SER A 118 13.77 13.23 4.60
CA SER A 118 12.56 13.96 4.98
C SER A 118 12.78 14.89 6.18
N GLN A 119 13.56 14.43 7.17
CA GLN A 119 13.82 15.20 8.37
C GLN A 119 14.82 16.36 8.16
N GLN A 120 15.46 16.50 6.99
CA GLN A 120 16.49 17.53 6.77
C GLN A 120 15.90 18.92 6.59
N SER A 121 14.74 19.04 5.93
CA SER A 121 14.09 20.33 5.67
C SER A 121 12.58 20.18 5.56
N PHE A 122 11.85 21.28 5.73
CA PHE A 122 10.40 21.32 5.51
C PHE A 122 10.03 20.82 4.11
N THR A 123 10.72 21.29 3.08
CA THR A 123 10.49 20.87 1.69
C THR A 123 10.73 19.37 1.48
N ALA A 124 11.77 18.80 2.09
CA ALA A 124 12.02 17.36 1.99
C ALA A 124 10.91 16.53 2.66
N MET A 125 10.40 16.99 3.81
CA MET A 125 9.27 16.36 4.48
C MET A 125 7.99 16.44 3.64
N GLU A 126 7.70 17.62 3.08
CA GLU A 126 6.54 17.83 2.21
C GLU A 126 6.59 16.94 0.95
N GLN A 127 7.76 16.82 0.32
CA GLN A 127 7.97 15.90 -0.81
C GLN A 127 7.72 14.44 -0.42
N TYR A 128 8.27 14.00 0.71
CA TYR A 128 8.02 12.66 1.24
C TYR A 128 6.53 12.40 1.45
N MET A 129 5.83 13.30 2.15
CA MET A 129 4.40 13.11 2.45
C MET A 129 3.53 13.15 1.21
N THR A 130 3.86 14.01 0.24
CA THR A 130 3.15 14.09 -1.06
C THR A 130 3.32 12.80 -1.86
N ALA A 131 4.54 12.26 -1.93
CA ALA A 131 4.80 11.00 -2.63
C ALA A 131 4.09 9.82 -1.95
N HIS A 132 4.09 9.78 -0.61
CA HIS A 132 3.40 8.77 0.17
C HIS A 132 1.88 8.80 -0.09
N GLU A 133 1.27 10.00 -0.03
CA GLU A 133 -0.17 10.19 -0.31
C GLU A 133 -0.53 9.75 -1.73
N ALA A 134 0.27 10.13 -2.74
CA ALA A 134 0.02 9.74 -4.12
C ALA A 134 0.07 8.21 -4.31
N ALA A 135 0.96 7.50 -3.60
CA ALA A 135 1.02 6.04 -3.64
C ALA A 135 -0.22 5.41 -2.98
N GLU A 136 -0.66 5.94 -1.84
CA GLU A 136 -1.88 5.49 -1.15
C GLU A 136 -3.16 5.73 -1.94
N GLU A 137 -3.28 6.87 -2.64
CA GLU A 137 -4.42 7.16 -3.51
C GLU A 137 -4.52 6.15 -4.67
N LYS A 138 -3.39 5.73 -5.24
CA LYS A 138 -3.37 4.69 -6.28
C LYS A 138 -3.82 3.33 -5.73
N LEU A 139 -3.41 2.96 -4.51
CA LEU A 139 -3.90 1.74 -3.83
C LEU A 139 -5.41 1.81 -3.60
N ALA A 140 -5.91 2.93 -3.07
CA ALA A 140 -7.33 3.17 -2.85
C ALA A 140 -8.14 2.96 -4.14
N GLY A 141 -7.69 3.56 -5.24
CA GLY A 141 -8.34 3.43 -6.55
C GLY A 141 -8.33 1.99 -7.09
N ALA A 142 -7.23 1.25 -6.89
CA ALA A 142 -7.15 -0.16 -7.27
C ALA A 142 -8.14 -1.03 -6.47
N SER A 143 -8.26 -0.78 -5.17
CA SER A 143 -9.24 -1.43 -4.29
C SER A 143 -10.70 -1.13 -4.70
N GLU A 144 -11.01 0.12 -5.07
CA GLU A 144 -12.34 0.51 -5.56
C GLU A 144 -12.70 -0.17 -6.89
N ARG A 145 -11.73 -0.33 -7.78
CA ARG A 145 -11.90 -1.12 -9.00
C ARG A 145 -12.24 -2.58 -8.67
N PHE A 146 -11.58 -3.18 -7.69
CA PHE A 146 -11.89 -4.57 -7.30
C PHE A 146 -13.31 -4.70 -6.74
N LEU A 147 -13.72 -3.75 -5.90
CA LEU A 147 -15.07 -3.71 -5.36
C LEU A 147 -16.14 -3.61 -6.46
N THR A 148 -15.84 -2.86 -7.52
CA THR A 148 -16.71 -2.77 -8.71
C THR A 148 -16.78 -4.12 -9.43
N ALA A 149 -15.66 -4.80 -9.60
CA ALA A 149 -15.59 -6.14 -10.20
C ALA A 149 -16.39 -7.18 -9.40
N GLN A 150 -16.24 -7.15 -8.07
CA GLN A 150 -16.99 -8.01 -7.14
C GLN A 150 -18.49 -7.84 -7.32
N ARG A 151 -18.99 -6.59 -7.30
CA ARG A 151 -20.40 -6.28 -7.48
C ARG A 151 -20.92 -6.73 -8.84
N ALA A 152 -20.14 -6.52 -9.90
CA ALA A 152 -20.51 -6.93 -11.25
C ALA A 152 -20.56 -8.46 -11.40
N PHE A 153 -19.64 -9.19 -10.78
CA PHE A 153 -19.64 -10.66 -10.76
C PHE A 153 -20.85 -11.17 -9.96
N ALA A 154 -21.06 -10.67 -8.74
CA ALA A 154 -22.18 -11.06 -7.91
C ALA A 154 -23.53 -10.84 -8.60
N SER A 155 -23.71 -9.70 -9.27
CA SER A 155 -24.93 -9.41 -10.03
C SER A 155 -25.16 -10.38 -11.20
N ARG A 156 -24.10 -10.78 -11.93
CA ARG A 156 -24.22 -11.69 -13.07
C ARG A 156 -24.54 -13.13 -12.64
N HIS A 157 -24.03 -13.52 -11.48
CA HIS A 157 -24.17 -14.88 -10.95
C HIS A 157 -25.20 -15.02 -9.82
N ASN A 158 -26.06 -14.00 -9.65
CA ASN A 158 -27.16 -13.95 -8.67
C ASN A 158 -26.71 -14.19 -7.21
N LEU A 159 -25.51 -13.73 -6.85
CA LEU A 159 -25.01 -13.79 -5.48
C LEU A 159 -25.62 -12.65 -4.65
N GLN A 160 -26.10 -12.97 -3.44
CA GLN A 160 -26.53 -11.96 -2.49
C GLN A 160 -25.31 -11.46 -1.70
N LEU A 161 -24.94 -10.20 -1.91
CA LEU A 161 -23.92 -9.55 -1.10
C LEU A 161 -24.55 -9.12 0.22
N MET A 162 -24.12 -9.74 1.32
CA MET A 162 -24.37 -9.15 2.63
C MET A 162 -23.49 -7.90 2.74
N GLU A 163 -24.08 -6.71 2.70
CA GLU A 163 -23.37 -5.46 3.01
C GLU A 163 -23.01 -5.44 4.51
N GLY A 164 -21.99 -6.22 4.88
CA GLY A 164 -21.26 -6.04 6.12
C GLY A 164 -20.31 -4.87 5.98
N ALA A 165 -19.95 -4.23 7.10
CA ALA A 165 -19.07 -3.07 7.19
C ALA A 165 -17.63 -3.38 6.74
N GLN A 166 -17.41 -3.68 5.47
CA GLN A 166 -16.10 -3.59 4.83
C GLN A 166 -15.90 -2.10 4.55
N SER A 167 -15.24 -1.38 5.47
CA SER A 167 -14.70 -0.06 5.13
C SER A 167 -13.74 -0.25 3.97
N THR A 168 -13.95 0.47 2.88
CA THR A 168 -13.02 0.48 1.76
C THR A 168 -11.63 0.88 2.26
N GLU A 169 -10.59 0.34 1.65
CA GLU A 169 -9.22 0.74 1.92
C GLU A 169 -9.05 2.26 1.83
N ALA A 170 -9.68 2.90 0.82
CA ALA A 170 -9.77 4.35 0.69
C ALA A 170 -10.26 5.08 1.97
N ARG A 171 -11.24 4.51 2.67
CA ARG A 171 -11.78 5.11 3.90
C ARG A 171 -10.80 4.94 5.06
N GLN A 172 -10.22 3.75 5.20
CA GLN A 172 -9.22 3.48 6.23
C GLN A 172 -7.96 4.33 6.04
N LEU A 173 -7.55 4.53 4.80
CA LEU A 173 -6.46 5.44 4.43
C LEU A 173 -6.79 6.88 4.83
N ASN A 174 -7.98 7.38 4.51
CA ASN A 174 -8.40 8.73 4.93
C ASN A 174 -8.39 8.90 6.45
N GLU A 175 -8.85 7.89 7.19
CA GLU A 175 -8.82 7.88 8.66
C GLU A 175 -7.38 7.88 9.22
N LEU A 176 -6.46 7.12 8.61
CA LEU A 176 -5.05 7.10 9.00
C LEU A 176 -4.35 8.45 8.73
N ASN A 177 -4.73 9.10 7.63
CA ASN A 177 -4.00 10.22 7.05
C ASN A 177 -4.35 11.61 7.59
N ALA A 178 -5.61 11.81 8.03
CA ALA A 178 -6.13 13.13 8.37
C ALA A 178 -5.31 13.83 9.48
N TYR A 179 -4.85 13.06 10.48
CA TYR A 179 -4.06 13.59 11.59
C TYR A 179 -2.63 13.96 11.18
N GLN A 180 -2.02 13.12 10.35
CA GLN A 180 -0.61 13.24 10.00
C GLN A 180 -0.35 14.42 9.06
N ARG A 181 -1.25 14.73 8.11
CA ARG A 181 -1.02 15.86 7.19
C ARG A 181 -1.39 17.21 7.79
N ALA A 182 -2.56 17.31 8.42
CA ALA A 182 -3.09 18.60 8.85
C ALA A 182 -2.31 19.20 10.03
N LEU A 183 -1.77 18.37 10.93
CA LEU A 183 -1.13 18.87 12.16
C LEU A 183 0.38 18.72 12.17
N PHE A 184 0.94 17.64 11.61
CA PHE A 184 2.37 17.39 11.70
C PHE A 184 3.20 18.27 10.77
N LEU A 185 2.81 18.51 9.50
CA LEU A 185 3.59 19.40 8.61
C LEU A 185 3.71 20.84 9.15
N PRO A 186 2.62 21.50 9.60
CA PRO A 186 2.72 22.82 10.20
C PRO A 186 3.62 22.82 11.45
N SER A 187 3.46 21.83 12.33
CA SER A 187 4.28 21.69 13.55
C SER A 187 5.76 21.47 13.21
N PHE A 188 6.04 20.63 12.20
CA PHE A 188 7.38 20.35 11.71
C PHE A 188 8.07 21.61 11.14
N ARG A 189 7.31 22.45 10.42
CA ARG A 189 7.80 23.73 9.90
C ARG A 189 8.26 24.65 11.02
N VAL A 190 7.45 24.81 12.08
CA VAL A 190 7.78 25.62 13.26
C VAL A 190 9.03 25.08 13.95
N ASN A 191 9.09 23.76 14.18
CA ASN A 191 10.25 23.12 14.80
C ASN A 191 11.55 23.34 14.01
N LYS A 192 11.48 23.27 12.67
CA LYS A 192 12.65 23.54 11.82
C LYS A 192 13.10 24.99 11.86
N ALA A 193 12.16 25.93 11.83
CA ALA A 193 12.49 27.35 11.95
C ALA A 193 13.09 27.69 13.32
N ASN A 194 12.58 27.07 14.39
CA ASN A 194 13.12 27.24 15.74
C ASN A 194 14.53 26.63 15.88
N ALA A 195 14.77 25.45 15.32
CA ALA A 195 16.11 24.84 15.30
C ALA A 195 17.13 25.76 14.60
N ALA A 196 16.80 26.29 13.42
CA ALA A 196 17.66 27.22 12.70
C ALA A 196 17.97 28.50 13.51
N PHE A 197 16.99 28.99 14.29
CA PHE A 197 17.20 30.13 15.20
C PHE A 197 18.18 29.78 16.33
N LEU A 198 18.01 28.61 16.96
CA LEU A 198 18.90 28.13 18.03
C LEU A 198 20.33 27.90 17.53
N ASP A 199 20.49 27.32 16.34
CA ASP A 199 21.80 27.11 15.70
C ASP A 199 22.51 28.45 15.44
N ALA A 200 21.77 29.44 14.91
CA ALA A 200 22.31 30.78 14.68
C ALA A 200 22.68 31.51 15.97
N LEU A 201 21.90 31.30 17.04
CA LEU A 201 22.18 31.82 18.37
C LEU A 201 23.47 31.22 18.94
N GLU A 202 23.65 29.90 18.84
CA GLU A 202 24.88 29.21 19.27
C GLU A 202 26.10 29.71 18.50
N GLN A 203 25.96 29.93 17.20
CA GLN A 203 27.02 30.48 16.34
C GLN A 203 27.26 31.99 16.52
N GLN A 204 26.44 32.67 17.33
CA GLN A 204 26.46 34.12 17.52
C GLN A 204 26.32 34.91 16.21
N ASP A 205 25.65 34.34 15.20
CA ASP A 205 25.43 34.98 13.91
C ASP A 205 24.14 35.82 13.94
N ALA A 206 24.29 37.11 14.20
CA ALA A 206 23.19 38.06 14.25
C ALA A 206 22.46 38.27 12.90
N GLY A 207 23.09 37.91 11.78
CA GLY A 207 22.45 37.92 10.46
C GLY A 207 21.53 36.72 10.30
N ALA A 208 22.07 35.52 10.48
CA ALA A 208 21.33 34.27 10.41
C ALA A 208 20.19 34.22 11.44
N MET A 209 20.43 34.72 12.66
CA MET A 209 19.42 34.74 13.72
C MET A 209 18.22 35.63 13.36
N ARG A 210 18.45 36.79 12.71
CA ARG A 210 17.35 37.65 12.22
C ARG A 210 16.53 36.99 11.11
N GLN A 211 17.20 36.31 10.19
CA GLN A 211 16.54 35.57 9.13
C GLN A 211 15.70 34.41 9.70
N ALA A 212 16.28 33.62 10.60
CA ALA A 212 15.58 32.50 11.24
C ALA A 212 14.39 32.97 12.10
N HIS A 213 14.53 34.11 12.80
CA HIS A 213 13.42 34.73 13.53
C HIS A 213 12.24 35.08 12.62
N GLN A 214 12.51 35.69 11.46
CA GLN A 214 11.46 36.03 10.50
C GLN A 214 10.75 34.77 9.98
N THR A 215 11.51 33.75 9.59
CA THR A 215 10.96 32.46 9.14
C THR A 215 10.14 31.77 10.23
N LEU A 216 10.56 31.85 11.50
CA LEU A 216 9.82 31.29 12.63
C LEU A 216 8.50 32.03 12.84
N LEU A 217 8.50 33.36 12.76
CA LEU A 217 7.29 34.16 12.89
C LEU A 217 6.27 33.78 11.80
N GLU A 218 6.72 33.72 10.55
CA GLU A 218 5.90 33.32 9.40
C GLU A 218 5.38 31.89 9.52
N ALA A 219 6.19 30.97 10.04
CA ALA A 219 5.78 29.58 10.28
C ALA A 219 4.67 29.52 11.34
N CYS A 220 4.82 30.24 12.45
CA CYS A 220 3.81 30.31 13.52
C CYS A 220 2.50 30.93 13.03
N GLU A 221 2.57 32.03 12.30
CA GLU A 221 1.39 32.70 11.72
C GLU A 221 0.61 31.78 10.77
N ALA A 222 1.31 30.95 9.99
CA ALA A 222 0.68 29.99 9.09
C ALA A 222 -0.02 28.82 9.82
N VAL A 223 0.43 28.46 11.03
CA VAL A 223 -0.11 27.32 11.80
C VAL A 223 -1.34 27.70 12.62
N LEU A 224 -1.39 28.93 13.13
CA LEU A 224 -2.46 29.38 14.05
C LEU A 224 -3.89 29.17 13.51
N PRO A 225 -4.21 29.46 12.23
CA PRO A 225 -5.55 29.20 11.70
C PRO A 225 -5.89 27.71 11.63
N VAL A 226 -4.91 26.86 11.31
CA VAL A 226 -5.08 25.41 11.19
C VAL A 226 -5.40 24.79 12.55
N LEU A 227 -4.70 25.21 13.60
CA LEU A 227 -4.96 24.76 14.97
C LEU A 227 -6.32 25.25 15.51
N ALA A 228 -6.73 26.46 15.16
CA ALA A 228 -8.03 27.00 15.56
C ALA A 228 -9.21 26.20 14.97
N THR A 229 -9.04 25.60 13.78
CA THR A 229 -10.07 24.76 13.14
C THR A 229 -10.00 23.28 13.53
N ALA A 230 -8.92 22.82 14.15
CA ALA A 230 -8.73 21.42 14.55
C ALA A 230 -9.29 21.08 15.94
N THR A 231 -9.79 22.09 16.68
CA THR A 231 -10.35 21.97 18.03
C THR A 231 -11.87 21.99 18.11
N ASP A 232 -12.56 22.05 16.96
CA ASP A 232 -14.02 21.92 16.83
C ASP A 232 -14.42 20.55 16.27
#